data_AF-A0A167IDG7-F1
#
_entry.id   AF-A0A167IDG7-F1
#
_cell.length_a   1.000
_cell.length_b   1.000
_cell.length_c   1.000
_cell.angle_alpha   90.00
_cell.angle_beta   90.00
_cell.angle_gamma   90.00
#
_symmetry.space_group_name_H-M   'P 1'
#
loop_
_entity.id
_entity.type
_entity.pdbx_description
1 polymer ?
#
loop_
_entity_poly.entity_id
_entity_poly.type
_entity_poly.pdbx_seq_one_letter_code
_entity_poly.pdbx_strand_id
1 'polypeptide(L)'
;MSGIPFFGALFGSSASKSSEMSYPDKRTNDEWRAVLNKEQFRILREKGTERPGTGKYDKHSPDAGVYSCAGCDAPLYKANHKFQSGCGWPAYYDSIPGAVTRHEDRTLGMLRTEIVCSNCGGHLGHVFKGEGYATPTDERHCVNSVSLNFTEDENKVKESKA
;
A
#
# COMPACT_ATOMS: atom_id res chain seq x y z
N MET A 1 -37.16 -55.76 0.16
CA MET A 1 -37.56 -54.40 -0.25
C MET A 1 -37.14 -53.47 0.88
N SER A 2 -35.93 -52.91 0.82
CA SER A 2 -35.65 -51.56 0.31
C SER A 2 -36.36 -50.49 1.17
N GLY A 3 -35.71 -49.56 1.87
CA GLY A 3 -34.29 -49.21 1.83
C GLY A 3 -33.92 -48.02 2.73
N ILE A 4 -32.59 -47.81 2.78
CA ILE A 4 -31.79 -46.57 2.86
C ILE A 4 -31.91 -45.69 4.13
N PRO A 5 -30.81 -45.54 4.90
CA PRO A 5 -30.72 -44.53 5.97
C PRO A 5 -30.38 -43.15 5.36
N PHE A 6 -31.06 -42.11 5.82
CA PHE A 6 -30.85 -40.74 5.37
C PHE A 6 -29.60 -40.16 6.06
N PHE A 7 -28.48 -40.10 5.32
CA PHE A 7 -27.27 -39.39 5.71
C PHE A 7 -27.52 -37.88 5.68
N GLY A 8 -27.67 -37.25 6.85
CA GLY A 8 -27.64 -35.79 7.00
C GLY A 8 -26.22 -35.32 7.32
N ALA A 9 -25.39 -35.14 6.29
CA ALA A 9 -24.09 -34.50 6.43
C ALA A 9 -24.29 -33.00 6.67
N LEU A 10 -24.11 -32.56 7.93
CA LEU A 10 -24.02 -31.14 8.26
C LEU A 10 -22.68 -30.60 7.74
N PHE A 11 -22.73 -29.93 6.58
CA PHE A 11 -21.63 -29.13 6.06
C PHE A 11 -21.34 -27.97 7.01
N GLY A 12 -20.34 -28.15 7.88
CA GLY A 12 -19.74 -27.05 8.62
C GLY A 12 -18.90 -26.19 7.68
N SER A 13 -19.43 -25.07 7.21
CA SER A 13 -18.64 -24.03 6.57
C SER A 13 -17.72 -23.39 7.60
N SER A 14 -16.48 -23.86 7.68
CA SER A 14 -15.38 -23.11 8.31
C SER A 14 -15.15 -21.85 7.50
N ALA A 15 -15.78 -20.75 7.92
CA ALA A 15 -15.40 -19.42 7.50
C ALA A 15 -13.94 -19.21 7.93
N SER A 16 -13.02 -19.23 6.95
CA SER A 16 -11.62 -18.87 7.15
C SER A 16 -11.58 -17.46 7.76
N LYS A 17 -11.20 -17.36 9.03
CA LYS A 17 -10.81 -16.10 9.67
C LYS A 17 -9.56 -15.62 8.96
N SER A 18 -9.74 -14.81 7.93
CA SER A 18 -8.72 -13.88 7.44
C SER A 18 -8.15 -13.17 8.67
N SER A 19 -6.83 -13.27 8.86
CA SER A 19 -6.12 -12.56 9.91
C SER A 19 -6.38 -11.07 9.76
N GLU A 20 -7.30 -10.54 10.56
CA GLU A 20 -7.57 -9.10 10.68
C GLU A 20 -6.31 -8.44 11.25
N MET A 21 -5.42 -8.02 10.34
CA MET A 21 -4.31 -7.14 10.65
C MET A 21 -4.91 -5.81 11.12
N SER A 22 -4.80 -5.55 12.42
CA SER A 22 -5.38 -4.39 13.07
C SER A 22 -4.47 -3.17 12.90
N TYR A 23 -4.86 -2.23 12.05
CA TYR A 23 -4.18 -0.93 11.89
C TYR A 23 -4.68 0.10 12.92
N PRO A 24 -3.89 1.13 13.28
CA PRO A 24 -4.32 2.21 14.19
C PRO A 24 -5.58 2.95 13.73
N ASP A 25 -5.68 3.31 12.45
CA ASP A 25 -6.88 3.93 11.88
C ASP A 25 -8.00 2.88 11.72
N LYS A 26 -9.15 3.15 12.33
CA LYS A 26 -10.30 2.23 12.40
C LYS A 26 -11.48 2.63 11.53
N ARG A 27 -11.30 3.60 10.62
CA ARG A 27 -12.36 4.01 9.71
C ARG A 27 -12.88 2.84 8.88
N THR A 28 -14.20 2.75 8.80
CA THR A 28 -14.97 1.81 7.99
C THR A 28 -14.88 2.15 6.51
N ASN A 29 -15.25 1.20 5.64
CA ASN A 29 -15.27 1.45 4.20
C ASN A 29 -16.20 2.60 3.78
N ASP A 30 -17.30 2.83 4.51
CA ASP A 30 -18.22 3.93 4.22
C ASP A 30 -17.61 5.29 4.59
N GLU A 31 -16.93 5.38 5.72
CA GLU A 31 -16.17 6.57 6.10
C GLU A 31 -15.04 6.85 5.09
N TRP A 32 -14.36 5.81 4.61
CA TRP A 32 -13.36 5.93 3.55
C TRP A 32 -13.94 6.43 2.24
N ARG A 33 -15.14 5.96 1.84
CA ARG A 33 -15.84 6.45 0.64
C ARG A 33 -16.25 7.90 0.74
N ALA A 34 -16.44 8.43 1.95
CA ALA A 34 -16.76 9.84 2.17
C ALA A 34 -15.54 10.75 2.03
N VAL A 35 -14.33 10.27 2.37
CA VAL A 35 -13.11 11.10 2.34
C VAL A 35 -12.22 10.88 1.11
N LEU A 36 -12.29 9.71 0.48
CA LEU A 36 -11.49 9.36 -0.69
C LEU A 36 -12.27 9.60 -1.97
N ASN A 37 -11.58 10.05 -3.01
CA ASN A 37 -12.15 9.97 -4.35
C ASN A 37 -12.19 8.50 -4.83
N LYS A 38 -12.95 8.25 -5.92
CA LYS A 38 -13.16 6.90 -6.46
C LYS A 38 -11.85 6.16 -6.78
N GLU A 39 -10.87 6.84 -7.35
CA GLU A 39 -9.61 6.23 -7.76
C GLU A 39 -8.70 5.94 -6.56
N GLN A 40 -8.67 6.86 -5.59
CA GLN A 40 -8.00 6.65 -4.30
C GLN A 40 -8.60 5.46 -3.55
N PHE A 41 -9.93 5.34 -3.51
CA PHE A 41 -10.58 4.20 -2.87
C PHE A 41 -10.24 2.89 -3.57
N ARG A 42 -10.32 2.85 -4.91
CA ARG A 42 -9.96 1.68 -5.73
C ARG A 42 -8.54 1.21 -5.43
N ILE A 43 -7.58 2.14 -5.35
CA ILE A 43 -6.19 1.78 -5.12
C ILE A 43 -5.95 1.45 -3.65
N LEU A 44 -6.23 2.36 -2.72
CA LEU A 44 -5.92 2.21 -1.30
C LEU A 44 -6.70 1.08 -0.61
N ARG A 45 -7.96 0.84 -1.00
CA ARG A 45 -8.84 -0.11 -0.29
C ARG A 45 -9.12 -1.38 -1.10
N GLU A 46 -9.23 -1.27 -2.42
CA GLU A 46 -9.51 -2.43 -3.29
C GLU A 46 -8.23 -3.00 -3.95
N LYS A 47 -7.05 -2.55 -3.49
CA LYS A 47 -5.73 -3.00 -3.98
C LYS A 47 -5.54 -2.86 -5.50
N GLY A 48 -6.19 -1.84 -6.08
CA GLY A 48 -6.01 -1.48 -7.48
C GLY A 48 -4.61 -0.93 -7.77
N THR A 49 -4.29 -0.83 -9.05
CA THR A 49 -3.06 -0.21 -9.54
C THR A 49 -3.39 0.84 -10.59
N GLU A 50 -2.80 2.03 -10.50
CA GLU A 50 -2.93 3.07 -11.52
C GLU A 50 -2.21 2.68 -12.81
N ARG A 51 -2.60 3.26 -13.95
CA ARG A 51 -1.94 2.97 -15.23
C ARG A 51 -0.48 3.49 -15.20
N PRO A 52 0.50 2.77 -15.79
CA PRO A 52 1.88 3.25 -15.84
C PRO A 52 1.98 4.59 -16.59
N GLY A 53 2.79 5.49 -16.06
CA GLY A 53 3.13 6.80 -16.64
C GLY A 53 2.05 7.87 -16.49
N THR A 54 0.94 7.59 -15.79
CA THR A 54 -0.15 8.56 -15.60
C THR A 54 -0.13 9.25 -14.23
N GLY A 55 0.66 8.74 -13.28
CA GLY A 55 0.71 9.24 -11.92
C GLY A 55 1.32 10.65 -11.82
N LYS A 56 0.70 11.52 -11.01
CA LYS A 56 1.17 12.90 -10.74
C LYS A 56 2.63 12.93 -10.27
N TYR A 57 3.04 11.97 -9.45
CA TYR A 57 4.34 11.95 -8.79
C TYR A 57 5.39 11.08 -9.49
N ASP A 58 5.07 10.46 -10.63
CA ASP A 58 6.02 9.63 -11.37
C ASP A 58 7.29 10.44 -11.74
N LYS A 59 7.09 11.57 -12.42
CA LYS A 59 8.15 12.51 -12.83
C LYS A 59 8.44 13.62 -11.81
N HIS A 60 7.74 13.65 -10.69
CA HIS A 60 7.96 14.66 -9.65
C HIS A 60 9.17 14.28 -8.80
N SER A 61 10.21 15.11 -8.78
CA SER A 61 11.43 14.84 -8.02
C SER A 61 11.95 16.13 -7.36
N PRO A 62 11.30 16.59 -6.28
CA PRO A 62 11.75 17.75 -5.53
C PRO A 62 12.99 17.39 -4.68
N ASP A 63 13.81 18.40 -4.35
CA ASP A 63 15.00 18.21 -3.52
C ASP A 63 14.68 17.92 -2.05
N ALA A 64 13.55 18.45 -1.57
CA ALA A 64 13.10 18.38 -0.17
C ALA A 64 11.57 18.14 -0.10
N GLY A 65 11.10 17.70 1.07
CA GLY A 65 9.67 17.47 1.33
C GLY A 65 9.30 16.02 1.64
N VAL A 66 8.00 15.79 1.79
CA VAL A 66 7.44 14.55 2.35
C VAL A 66 6.28 14.06 1.50
N TYR A 67 6.27 12.78 1.18
CA TYR A 67 5.12 12.09 0.65
C TYR A 67 4.35 11.39 1.77
N SER A 68 3.07 11.74 1.93
CA SER A 68 2.17 11.17 2.91
C SER A 68 1.12 10.27 2.28
N CYS A 69 0.50 9.41 3.08
CA CYS A 69 -0.61 8.55 2.65
C CYS A 69 -1.81 9.43 2.26
N ALA A 70 -2.33 9.24 1.04
CA ALA A 70 -3.48 10.02 0.58
C ALA A 70 -4.78 9.77 1.38
N GLY A 71 -4.85 8.72 2.21
CA GLY A 71 -6.02 8.44 3.03
C GLY A 71 -5.95 8.93 4.48
N CYS A 72 -4.81 8.73 5.15
CA CYS A 72 -4.67 9.08 6.57
C CYS A 72 -3.61 10.15 6.85
N ASP A 73 -3.00 10.71 5.81
CA ASP A 73 -1.96 11.73 5.87
C ASP A 73 -0.69 11.35 6.67
N ALA A 74 -0.56 10.08 7.08
CA ALA A 74 0.64 9.57 7.72
C ALA A 74 1.85 9.72 6.77
N PRO A 75 3.01 10.19 7.25
CA PRO A 75 4.19 10.39 6.40
C PRO A 75 4.79 9.03 6.01
N LEU A 76 5.04 8.82 4.72
CA LEU A 76 5.49 7.53 4.17
C LEU A 76 6.92 7.60 3.65
N TYR A 77 7.24 8.62 2.85
CA TYR A 77 8.52 8.76 2.17
C TYR A 77 9.05 10.19 2.25
N LYS A 78 10.36 10.34 2.22
CA LYS A 78 11.01 11.64 2.03
C LYS A 78 11.31 11.86 0.54
N ALA A 79 11.40 13.12 0.13
CA ALA A 79 11.76 13.49 -1.24
C ALA A 79 13.10 12.89 -1.68
N ASN A 80 14.11 12.95 -0.80
CA ASN A 80 15.44 12.39 -1.05
C ASN A 80 15.49 10.85 -1.17
N HIS A 81 14.43 10.14 -0.76
CA HIS A 81 14.34 8.69 -0.94
C HIS A 81 13.89 8.32 -2.37
N LYS A 82 13.36 9.29 -3.12
CA LYS A 82 12.84 9.06 -4.47
C LYS A 82 13.99 8.93 -5.46
N PHE A 83 13.87 8.02 -6.41
CA PHE A 83 14.83 7.87 -7.50
C PHE A 83 14.14 7.53 -8.82
N GLN A 84 14.88 7.65 -9.93
CA GLN A 84 14.37 7.31 -11.26
C GLN A 84 14.63 5.83 -11.56
N SER A 85 13.60 5.00 -11.43
CA SER A 85 13.67 3.56 -11.75
C SER A 85 13.29 3.21 -13.19
N GLY A 86 12.53 4.09 -13.86
CA GLY A 86 11.92 3.82 -15.16
C GLY A 86 10.71 2.89 -15.14
N CYS A 87 10.18 2.53 -13.96
CA CYS A 87 9.09 1.54 -13.86
C CYS A 87 7.69 2.09 -14.25
N GLY A 88 7.54 3.40 -14.46
CA GLY A 88 6.26 4.04 -14.81
C GLY A 88 5.39 4.43 -13.60
N TRP A 89 5.94 4.36 -12.40
CA TRP A 89 5.34 4.79 -11.15
C TRP A 89 6.42 5.44 -10.27
N PRO A 90 6.06 6.31 -9.31
CA PRO A 90 7.04 6.84 -8.37
C PRO A 90 7.75 5.70 -7.61
N ALA A 91 9.08 5.77 -7.59
CA ALA A 91 9.95 4.78 -6.98
C ALA A 91 10.76 5.39 -5.84
N TYR A 92 10.79 4.69 -4.71
CA TYR A 92 11.57 5.07 -3.52
C TYR A 92 12.45 3.92 -3.09
N TYR A 93 13.67 4.22 -2.61
CA TYR A 93 14.58 3.18 -2.13
C TYR A 93 14.40 2.86 -0.64
N ASP A 94 13.80 3.77 0.12
CA ASP A 94 13.54 3.58 1.54
C ASP A 94 12.29 4.34 1.98
N SER A 95 11.63 3.89 3.04
CA SER A 95 10.49 4.55 3.67
C SER A 95 10.88 5.19 5.00
N ILE A 96 10.04 6.09 5.51
CA ILE A 96 10.18 6.55 6.90
C ILE A 96 10.07 5.32 7.83
N PRO A 97 10.95 5.16 8.82
CA PRO A 97 10.94 3.98 9.69
C PRO A 97 9.58 3.75 10.33
N GLY A 98 9.01 2.56 10.12
CA GLY A 98 7.69 2.17 10.66
C GLY A 98 6.47 2.68 9.88
N ALA A 99 6.66 3.40 8.77
CA ALA A 99 5.55 3.96 8.00
C ALA A 99 4.88 2.96 7.04
N VAL A 100 5.60 1.91 6.65
CA VAL A 100 5.17 0.92 5.66
C VAL A 100 5.24 -0.49 6.23
N THR A 101 4.16 -1.25 6.06
CA THR A 101 4.08 -2.68 6.39
C THR A 101 4.14 -3.51 5.11
N ARG A 102 4.82 -4.65 5.17
CA ARG A 102 5.03 -5.56 4.04
C ARG A 102 4.19 -6.82 4.20
N HIS A 103 3.52 -7.24 3.12
CA HIS A 103 2.77 -8.49 3.06
C HIS A 103 3.21 -9.33 1.87
N GLU A 104 3.21 -10.65 2.02
CA GLU A 104 3.35 -11.53 0.86
C GLU A 104 2.11 -11.45 -0.02
N ASP A 105 2.32 -11.20 -1.31
CA ASP A 105 1.29 -11.20 -2.34
C ASP A 105 1.59 -12.33 -3.33
N ARG A 106 0.69 -13.32 -3.38
CA ARG A 106 0.75 -14.48 -4.27
C ARG A 106 -0.25 -14.42 -5.43
N THR A 107 -0.85 -13.25 -5.65
CA THR A 107 -1.78 -13.05 -6.76
C THR A 107 -1.08 -13.19 -8.11
N LEU A 108 -1.84 -13.55 -9.14
CA LEU A 108 -1.35 -13.71 -10.52
C LEU A 108 -0.22 -14.75 -10.69
N GLY A 109 -0.08 -15.69 -9.75
CA GLY A 109 0.92 -16.77 -9.83
C GLY A 109 2.37 -16.31 -9.60
N MET A 110 2.57 -15.08 -9.11
CA MET A 110 3.89 -14.53 -8.79
C MET A 110 4.00 -14.28 -7.29
N LEU A 111 5.20 -14.47 -6.72
CA LEU A 111 5.49 -14.06 -5.35
C LEU A 111 6.03 -12.63 -5.36
N ARG A 112 5.23 -11.69 -4.85
CA ARG A 112 5.59 -10.27 -4.70
C ARG A 112 5.47 -9.87 -3.23
N THR A 113 6.07 -8.75 -2.87
CA THR A 113 5.89 -8.14 -1.55
C THR A 113 5.02 -6.90 -1.70
N GLU A 114 3.77 -6.96 -1.27
CA GLU A 114 2.89 -5.80 -1.18
C GLU A 114 3.38 -4.86 -0.06
N ILE A 115 3.30 -3.56 -0.31
CA ILE A 115 3.52 -2.52 0.69
C ILE A 115 2.23 -1.76 0.96
N VAL A 116 1.90 -1.59 2.24
CA VAL A 116 0.73 -0.84 2.71
C VAL A 116 1.13 0.19 3.76
N CYS A 117 0.32 1.22 3.93
CA CYS A 117 0.50 2.19 5.02
C CYS A 117 0.31 1.50 6.39
N SER A 118 1.29 1.62 7.29
CA SER A 118 1.21 1.03 8.63
C SER A 118 0.16 1.66 9.53
N ASN A 119 -0.31 2.87 9.21
CA ASN A 119 -1.31 3.57 10.01
C ASN A 119 -2.76 3.18 9.64
N CYS A 120 -3.08 3.03 8.35
CA CYS A 120 -4.46 2.76 7.90
C CYS A 120 -4.65 1.48 7.07
N GLY A 121 -3.57 0.78 6.76
CA GLY A 121 -3.59 -0.41 5.90
C GLY A 121 -3.86 -0.14 4.44
N GLY A 122 -3.84 1.13 4.01
CA GLY A 122 -4.05 1.50 2.62
C GLY A 122 -2.97 0.94 1.69
N HIS A 123 -3.36 0.30 0.60
CA HIS A 123 -2.45 -0.25 -0.41
C HIS A 123 -1.66 0.85 -1.11
N LEU A 124 -0.33 0.69 -1.10
CA LEU A 124 0.60 1.64 -1.72
C LEU A 124 1.13 1.08 -3.04
N GLY A 125 1.49 -0.20 -3.08
CA GLY A 125 2.07 -0.85 -4.25
C GLY A 125 2.89 -2.08 -3.85
N HIS A 126 4.06 -2.25 -4.47
CA HIS A 126 4.94 -3.39 -4.21
C HIS A 126 6.39 -2.97 -4.04
N VAL A 127 7.15 -3.79 -3.31
CA VAL A 127 8.60 -3.62 -3.16
C VAL A 127 9.35 -4.79 -3.80
N PHE A 128 10.40 -4.44 -4.52
CA PHE A 128 11.32 -5.34 -5.18
C PHE A 128 12.73 -5.11 -4.62
N LYS A 129 13.57 -6.15 -4.60
CA LYS A 129 14.95 -6.09 -4.11
C LYS A 129 15.87 -6.85 -5.05
N GLY A 130 17.16 -6.50 -5.07
CA GLY A 130 18.17 -7.24 -5.84
C GLY A 130 18.13 -6.92 -7.34
N GLU A 131 17.67 -5.73 -7.71
CA GLU A 131 17.60 -5.29 -9.11
C GLU A 131 18.87 -4.56 -9.57
N GLY A 132 19.79 -4.26 -8.64
CA GLY A 132 21.06 -3.63 -8.93
C GLY A 132 20.97 -2.11 -9.12
N TYR A 133 19.98 -1.46 -8.50
CA TYR A 133 19.91 -0.01 -8.52
C TYR A 133 21.01 0.59 -7.63
N ALA A 134 21.63 1.69 -8.08
CA ALA A 134 22.64 2.43 -7.33
C ALA A 134 22.04 3.23 -6.16
N THR A 135 21.31 2.54 -5.29
CA THR A 135 20.66 3.10 -4.09
C THR A 135 21.21 2.40 -2.84
N PRO A 136 21.20 3.03 -1.66
CA PRO A 136 21.80 2.45 -0.46
C PRO A 136 21.26 1.08 -0.04
N THR A 137 19.99 0.80 -0.37
CA THR A 137 19.26 -0.40 0.06
C THR A 137 19.09 -1.44 -1.04
N ASP A 138 19.35 -1.08 -2.31
CA ASP A 138 18.96 -1.85 -3.51
C ASP A 138 17.50 -2.35 -3.46
N GLU A 139 16.62 -1.51 -2.90
CA GLU A 139 15.18 -1.72 -2.89
C GLU A 139 14.49 -0.74 -3.83
N ARG A 140 13.41 -1.21 -4.43
CA ARG A 140 12.51 -0.39 -5.23
C ARG A 140 11.10 -0.52 -4.72
N HIS A 141 10.66 0.46 -3.94
CA HIS A 141 9.27 0.64 -3.56
C HIS A 141 8.55 1.29 -4.74
N CYS A 142 7.84 0.49 -5.53
CA CYS A 142 7.03 0.91 -6.66
C CYS A 142 5.64 1.28 -6.16
N VAL A 143 5.35 2.56 -6.05
CA VAL A 143 4.17 3.08 -5.34
C VAL A 143 3.20 3.74 -6.32
N ASN A 144 1.89 3.56 -6.13
CA ASN A 144 0.90 4.32 -6.88
C ASN A 144 0.94 5.79 -6.48
N SER A 145 1.05 6.69 -7.45
CA SER A 145 1.01 8.13 -7.20
C SER A 145 -0.30 8.57 -6.55
N VAL A 146 -1.43 7.95 -6.91
CA VAL A 146 -2.73 8.27 -6.30
C VAL A 146 -2.79 7.92 -4.81
N SER A 147 -1.97 6.99 -4.33
CA SER A 147 -1.88 6.64 -2.91
C SER A 147 -1.10 7.67 -2.08
N LEU A 148 -0.54 8.70 -2.72
CA LEU A 148 0.34 9.68 -2.08
C LEU A 148 -0.24 11.09 -2.14
N ASN A 149 0.06 11.89 -1.12
CA ASN A 149 0.04 13.35 -1.14
C ASN A 149 1.48 13.85 -0.99
N PHE A 150 1.78 15.08 -1.39
CA PHE A 150 3.10 15.68 -1.25
C PHE A 150 3.00 17.06 -0.58
N THR A 151 3.96 17.35 0.29
CA THR A 151 4.14 18.65 0.94
C THR A 151 5.63 19.00 0.99
N GLU A 152 5.96 20.27 0.76
CA GLU A 152 7.31 20.80 0.92
C GLU A 152 7.70 20.96 2.39
N ASP A 153 6.71 20.99 3.30
CA ASP A 153 6.95 21.14 4.73
C ASP A 153 7.46 19.84 5.37
N GLU A 154 8.76 19.79 5.64
CA GLU A 154 9.43 18.67 6.31
C GLU A 154 9.07 18.52 7.79
N ASN A 155 8.46 19.53 8.41
CA ASN A 155 8.08 19.46 9.83
C ASN A 155 6.95 18.45 10.09
N LYS A 156 6.22 18.04 9.05
CA LYS A 156 5.21 16.96 9.10
C LYS A 156 5.76 15.62 9.60
N VAL A 157 7.05 15.35 9.45
CA VAL A 157 7.69 14.12 9.96
C VAL A 157 7.89 14.16 11.49
N LYS A 158 7.98 15.36 12.08
CA LYS A 158 8.26 15.54 13.52
C LYS A 158 6.99 15.41 14.36
N GLU A 159 5.86 15.88 13.86
CA GLU A 159 4.57 15.82 14.57
C GLU A 159 4.03 14.39 14.70
N SER A 160 4.33 13.51 13.74
CA SER A 160 3.87 12.10 13.78
C SER A 160 4.66 11.21 14.75
N LYS A 161 5.70 11.74 15.41
CA LYS A 161 6.52 11.03 16.41
C LYS A 161 6.28 11.50 17.86
N ALA A 162 5.39 12.48 18.06
CA ALA A 162 5.05 13.03 19.37
C ALA A 162 3.85 12.30 19.99
#